data_AF-A0A483Z754-F1
#
_entry.id   AF-A0A483Z754-F1
#
_cell.length_a   1.000
_cell.length_b   1.000
_cell.length_c   1.000
_cell.angle_alpha   90.00
_cell.angle_beta   90.00
_cell.angle_gamma   90.00
#
_symmetry.space_group_name_H-M   'P 1'
#
loop_
_entity.id
_entity.type
_entity.pdbx_description
1 polymer ?
#
loop_
_entity_poly.entity_id
_entity_poly.type
_entity_poly.pdbx_seq_one_letter_code
_entity_poly.pdbx_strand_id
1 'polypeptide(L)'
;MSTPELPPGSVEARRLGLPGMQPIFLLGNDPLSRRWLDERKESLRQLRAVGPVVNIEDEAAFGELQTLAGDIELLPVSGSDLAKRLGLQHYPVFISEKGIEQ
;
A
#
# COMPACT_ATOMS: atom_id res chain seq x y z
N MET A 1 -7.57 -12.17 -7.61
CA MET A 1 -8.37 -11.15 -8.35
C MET A 1 -7.39 -10.18 -8.97
N SER A 2 -7.28 -10.11 -10.30
CA SER A 2 -6.36 -9.17 -10.96
C SER A 2 -6.98 -7.77 -11.00
N THR A 3 -6.26 -6.74 -10.53
CA THR A 3 -6.67 -5.32 -10.59
C THR A 3 -5.89 -4.59 -11.69
N PRO A 4 -6.33 -4.66 -12.96
CA PRO A 4 -5.65 -3.98 -14.07
C PRO A 4 -5.71 -2.44 -13.99
N GLU A 5 -6.67 -1.88 -13.25
CA GLU A 5 -6.81 -0.42 -13.07
C GLU A 5 -5.75 0.23 -12.18
N LEU A 6 -4.98 -0.54 -11.42
CA LEU A 6 -3.91 -0.01 -10.57
C LEU A 6 -2.65 -0.83 -10.82
N PRO A 7 -1.88 -0.57 -11.88
CA PRO A 7 -0.63 -1.29 -12.15
C PRO A 7 0.51 -0.86 -11.22
N PRO A 8 1.52 -1.72 -11.01
CA PRO A 8 2.73 -1.32 -10.30
C PRO A 8 3.49 -0.26 -11.11
N GLY A 9 3.97 0.79 -10.44
CA GLY A 9 4.63 1.91 -11.12
C GLY A 9 5.07 3.03 -10.17
N SER A 10 5.60 4.11 -10.73
CA SER A 10 6.00 5.27 -9.93
C SER A 10 4.80 6.15 -9.57
N VAL A 11 4.76 6.64 -8.34
CA VAL A 11 3.70 7.54 -7.86
C VAL A 11 4.30 8.92 -7.62
N GLU A 12 3.74 9.93 -8.29
CA GLU A 12 4.12 11.32 -8.05
C GLU A 12 3.68 11.77 -6.65
N ALA A 13 4.64 12.28 -5.88
CA ALA A 13 4.35 12.80 -4.56
C ALA A 13 3.41 14.00 -4.64
N ARG A 14 2.35 13.99 -3.85
CA ARG A 14 1.36 15.07 -3.79
C ARG A 14 1.06 15.41 -2.35
N ARG A 15 1.25 16.66 -1.98
CA ARG A 15 0.79 17.14 -0.67
C ARG A 15 -0.72 17.14 -0.62
N LEU A 16 -1.28 16.46 0.36
CA LEU A 16 -2.69 16.49 0.70
C LEU A 16 -2.80 16.97 2.14
N GLY A 17 -3.68 17.93 2.41
CA GLY A 17 -3.95 18.37 3.78
C GLY A 17 -5.02 17.48 4.40
N LEU A 18 -4.61 16.34 4.97
CA LEU A 18 -5.53 15.36 5.55
C LEU A 18 -5.30 15.25 7.08
N PRO A 19 -5.59 16.31 7.86
CA PRO A 19 -5.36 16.29 9.30
C PRO A 19 -6.24 15.25 10.00
N GLY A 20 -5.65 14.49 10.92
CA GLY A 20 -6.30 13.41 11.67
C GLY A 20 -6.40 12.09 10.90
N MET A 21 -5.80 11.98 9.71
CA MET A 21 -5.83 10.75 8.93
C MET A 21 -4.84 9.72 9.48
N GLN A 22 -5.32 8.50 9.73
CA GLN A 22 -4.45 7.37 9.99
C GLN A 22 -3.60 7.07 8.75
N PRO A 23 -2.26 7.00 8.86
CA PRO A 23 -1.41 6.67 7.72
C PRO A 23 -1.75 5.29 7.16
N ILE A 24 -1.82 5.20 5.83
CA ILE A 24 -2.05 3.94 5.12
C ILE A 24 -1.04 3.77 3.98
N PHE A 25 -0.83 2.55 3.53
CA PHE A 25 -0.05 2.28 2.33
C PHE A 25 -0.68 1.18 1.48
N LEU A 26 -0.61 1.31 0.15
CA LEU A 26 -1.02 0.23 -0.75
C LEU A 26 0.18 -0.55 -1.25
N LEU A 27 0.06 -1.88 -1.23
CA LEU A 27 0.99 -2.83 -1.83
C LEU A 27 0.26 -3.80 -2.75
N GLY A 28 0.96 -4.36 -3.73
CA GLY A 28 0.55 -5.57 -4.43
C GLY A 28 1.47 -6.75 -4.12
N ASN A 29 1.16 -7.90 -4.71
CA ASN A 29 2.03 -9.07 -4.66
C ASN A 29 3.05 -9.11 -5.81
N ASP A 30 3.85 -8.06 -5.96
CA ASP A 30 4.93 -7.99 -6.95
C ASP A 30 6.27 -7.58 -6.33
N PRO A 31 7.40 -7.78 -7.05
CA PRO A 31 8.72 -7.49 -6.52
C PRO A 31 8.94 -6.02 -6.13
N LEU A 32 8.27 -5.07 -6.79
CA LEU A 32 8.40 -3.64 -6.47
C LEU A 32 7.79 -3.36 -5.09
N SER A 33 6.60 -3.89 -4.84
CA SER A 33 5.92 -3.78 -3.55
C SER A 33 6.67 -4.47 -2.41
N ARG A 34 7.25 -5.65 -2.66
CA ARG A 34 8.06 -6.36 -1.67
C ARG A 34 9.31 -5.57 -1.27
N ARG A 35 10.03 -5.00 -2.23
CA ARG A 35 11.21 -4.14 -1.96
C ARG A 35 10.83 -2.88 -1.19
N TRP A 36 9.77 -2.22 -1.64
CA TRP A 36 9.26 -1.01 -0.99
C TRP A 36 8.89 -1.24 0.47
N LEU A 37 8.21 -2.36 0.77
CA LEU A 37 7.84 -2.73 2.13
C LEU A 37 9.07 -2.97 2.99
N ASP A 38 10.07 -3.69 2.47
CA ASP A 38 11.32 -3.97 3.19
C ASP A 38 12.09 -2.69 3.53
N GLU A 39 12.23 -1.77 2.57
CA GLU A 39 12.93 -0.49 2.74
C GLU A 39 12.23 0.45 3.74
N ARG A 40 10.90 0.38 3.84
CA ARG A 40 10.09 1.32 4.64
C ARG A 40 9.48 0.72 5.90
N LYS A 41 9.69 -0.57 6.16
CA LYS A 41 9.08 -1.32 7.26
C LYS A 41 9.19 -0.62 8.61
N GLU A 42 10.37 -0.12 8.96
CA GLU A 42 10.58 0.56 10.25
C GLU A 42 9.76 1.85 10.37
N SER A 43 9.74 2.68 9.31
CA SER A 43 8.95 3.91 9.27
C SER A 43 7.45 3.63 9.35
N LEU A 44 6.96 2.63 8.61
CA LEU A 44 5.55 2.24 8.63
C LEU A 44 5.11 1.75 10.02
N ARG A 45 5.97 1.00 10.71
CA ARG A 45 5.73 0.56 12.10
C ARG A 45 5.67 1.73 13.08
N GLN A 46 6.61 2.66 12.99
CA GLN A 46 6.62 3.86 13.86
C GLN A 46 5.38 4.73 13.67
N LEU A 47 4.92 4.84 12.43
CA LEU A 47 3.72 5.60 12.07
C LEU A 47 2.42 4.84 12.33
N ARG A 48 2.50 3.57 12.79
CA ARG A 48 1.36 2.65 12.96
C ARG A 48 0.47 2.62 11.71
N ALA A 49 1.12 2.59 10.55
CA ALA A 49 0.45 2.61 9.27
C ALA A 49 -0.24 1.26 9.02
N VAL A 50 -1.42 1.31 8.40
CA VAL A 50 -2.16 0.10 7.98
C VAL A 50 -1.91 -0.12 6.49
N GLY A 51 -1.68 -1.37 6.10
CA GLY A 51 -1.35 -1.75 4.73
C GLY A 51 -2.49 -2.44 3.98
N PRO A 52 -3.41 -1.71 3.35
CA PRO A 52 -4.28 -2.29 2.33
C PRO A 52 -3.46 -2.98 1.21
N VAL A 53 -3.65 -4.27 1.02
CA VAL A 53 -2.99 -5.04 -0.04
C VAL A 53 -3.98 -5.29 -1.18
N VAL A 54 -3.59 -4.86 -2.37
CA VAL A 54 -4.32 -5.02 -3.63
C VAL A 54 -3.70 -6.12 -4.47
N ASN A 55 -4.36 -6.53 -5.56
CA ASN A 55 -3.81 -7.48 -6.53
C ASN A 55 -3.20 -8.76 -5.90
N ILE A 56 -3.92 -9.36 -4.95
CA ILE A 56 -3.54 -10.63 -4.36
C ILE A 56 -4.00 -11.76 -5.29
N GLU A 57 -3.05 -12.58 -5.72
CA GLU A 57 -3.30 -13.74 -6.57
C GLU A 57 -4.04 -14.83 -5.78
N ASP A 58 -3.53 -15.17 -4.60
CA ASP A 58 -4.10 -16.16 -3.68
C ASP A 58 -3.76 -15.88 -2.20
N GLU A 59 -4.35 -16.65 -1.29
CA GLU A 59 -4.13 -16.50 0.16
C GLU A 59 -2.68 -16.79 0.59
N ALA A 60 -1.96 -17.65 -0.12
CA ALA A 60 -0.58 -17.99 0.21
C ALA A 60 0.36 -16.81 -0.05
N ALA A 61 0.19 -16.14 -1.20
CA ALA A 61 0.87 -14.90 -1.54
C ALA A 61 0.64 -13.79 -0.51
N PHE A 62 -0.59 -13.67 0.01
CA PHE A 62 -0.88 -12.73 1.08
C PHE A 62 -0.18 -13.10 2.39
N GLY A 63 -0.14 -14.39 2.74
CA GLY A 63 0.59 -14.89 3.91
C GLY A 63 2.10 -14.63 3.86
N GLU A 64 2.71 -14.72 2.67
CA GLU A 64 4.12 -14.33 2.47
C GLU A 64 4.34 -12.84 2.75
N LEU A 65 3.46 -11.98 2.23
CA LEU A 65 3.51 -10.54 2.48
C LEU A 65 3.30 -10.20 3.96
N GLN A 66 2.38 -10.90 4.65
CA GLN A 66 2.20 -10.73 6.09
C GLN A 66 3.45 -11.11 6.87
N THR A 67 4.11 -12.20 6.49
CA THR A 67 5.38 -12.60 7.10
C THR A 67 6.46 -11.54 6.88
N LEU A 68 6.55 -10.97 5.68
CA LEU A 68 7.47 -9.87 5.36
C LEU A 68 7.15 -8.60 6.16
N ALA A 69 5.86 -8.29 6.34
CA ALA A 69 5.39 -7.13 7.10
C ALA A 69 5.62 -7.27 8.62
N GLY A 70 5.63 -8.50 9.15
CA GLY A 70 5.78 -8.75 10.58
C GLY A 70 4.61 -8.17 11.38
N ASP A 71 4.88 -7.19 12.24
CA ASP A 71 3.86 -6.60 13.12
C ASP A 71 3.00 -5.52 12.44
N ILE A 72 3.26 -5.21 11.16
CA ILE A 72 2.44 -4.24 10.43
C ILE A 72 1.13 -4.90 10.00
N GLU A 73 0.02 -4.25 10.32
CA GLU A 73 -1.30 -4.73 9.94
C GLU A 73 -1.48 -4.66 8.42
N LEU A 74 -1.68 -5.81 7.77
CA LEU A 74 -2.04 -5.91 6.36
C LEU A 74 -3.49 -6.38 6.23
N LEU A 75 -4.25 -5.74 5.34
CA LEU A 75 -5.65 -6.07 5.08
C LEU A 75 -5.84 -6.32 3.59
N PRO A 76 -6.44 -7.45 3.17
CA PRO A 76 -6.77 -7.66 1.77
C PRO A 76 -7.91 -6.73 1.38
N VAL A 77 -7.74 -5.94 0.32
CA VAL A 77 -8.78 -5.03 -0.17
C VAL A 77 -9.00 -5.16 -1.67
N SER A 78 -10.19 -4.76 -2.12
CA SER A 78 -10.46 -4.52 -3.54
C SER A 78 -9.68 -3.28 -4.01
N GLY A 79 -8.60 -3.49 -4.74
CA GLY A 79 -7.79 -2.40 -5.29
C GLY A 79 -8.58 -1.49 -6.24
N SER A 80 -9.58 -2.05 -6.91
CA SER A 80 -10.55 -1.35 -7.77
C SER A 80 -11.27 -0.21 -7.05
N ASP A 81 -11.80 -0.49 -5.86
CA ASP A 81 -12.58 0.49 -5.09
C ASP A 81 -11.68 1.56 -4.47
N LEU A 82 -10.49 1.16 -4.02
CA LEU A 82 -9.53 2.06 -3.39
C LEU A 82 -8.92 3.02 -4.42
N ALA A 83 -8.56 2.51 -5.60
CA ALA A 83 -8.06 3.30 -6.73
C ALA A 83 -9.05 4.39 -7.14
N LYS A 84 -10.35 4.05 -7.27
CA LYS A 84 -11.41 5.00 -7.65
C LYS A 84 -11.65 6.07 -6.59
N ARG A 85 -11.65 5.70 -5.31
CA ARG A 85 -11.92 6.65 -4.21
C ARG A 85 -10.79 7.65 -4.01
N LEU A 86 -9.55 7.18 -4.17
CA LEU A 86 -8.36 7.99 -3.91
C LEU A 86 -7.75 8.59 -5.19
N GLY A 87 -8.28 8.22 -6.37
CA GLY A 87 -7.72 8.64 -7.66
C GLY A 87 -6.29 8.14 -7.90
N LEU A 88 -5.94 7.00 -7.30
CA LEU A 88 -4.61 6.41 -7.44
C LEU A 88 -4.46 5.77 -8.82
N GLN A 89 -3.28 5.93 -9.41
CA GLN A 89 -2.94 5.39 -10.72
C GLN A 89 -1.91 4.25 -10.65
N HIS A 90 -1.03 4.28 -9.65
CA HIS A 90 -0.01 3.27 -9.44
C HIS A 90 0.17 2.93 -7.97
N TYR A 91 0.83 1.81 -7.73
CA TYR A 91 1.30 1.37 -6.42
C TYR A 91 2.74 0.82 -6.56
N PRO A 92 3.52 0.61 -5.48
CA PRO A 92 3.21 0.87 -4.07
C PRO A 92 3.20 2.35 -3.73
N VAL A 93 2.43 2.72 -2.69
CA VAL A 93 2.26 4.12 -2.28
C VAL A 93 1.99 4.23 -0.78
N PHE A 94 2.53 5.26 -0.14
CA PHE A 94 2.21 5.68 1.22
C PHE A 94 1.38 6.96 1.22
N ILE A 95 0.38 6.99 2.09
CA ILE A 95 -0.57 8.09 2.22
C ILE A 95 -0.65 8.46 3.69
N SER A 96 -0.35 9.73 3.99
CA SER A 96 -0.36 10.28 5.34
C SER A 96 -1.06 11.63 5.36
N GLU A 97 -1.15 12.22 6.55
CA GLU A 97 -1.64 13.60 6.74
C GLU A 97 -0.89 14.65 5.93
N LYS A 98 0.36 14.36 5.51
CA LYS A 98 1.19 15.23 4.69
C LYS A 98 0.86 15.11 3.20
N GLY A 99 0.31 13.98 2.79
CA GLY A 99 0.09 13.66 1.39
C GLY A 99 0.42 12.23 0.99
N ILE A 100 0.51 12.07 -0.32
CA ILE A 100 0.84 10.84 -1.04
C ILE A 100 2.33 10.88 -1.39
N GLU A 101 3.04 9.79 -1.16
CA GLU A 101 4.44 9.60 -1.54
C GLU A 101 4.74 8.12 -1.83
N GLN A 102 5.83 7.85 -2.55
CA GLN A 102 6.38 6.52 -2.77
C GLN A 102 7.70 6.41 -2.06
#